data_AF-A0A2H0L3C9-F1
#
_entry.id   AF-A0A2H0L3C9-F1
#
_cell.length_a   1.000
_cell.length_b   1.000
_cell.length_c   1.000
_cell.angle_alpha   90.00
_cell.angle_beta   90.00
_cell.angle_gamma   90.00
#
_symmetry.space_group_name_H-M   'P 1'
#
loop_
_entity.id
_entity.type
_entity.pdbx_description
1 polymer ?
#
loop_
_entity_poly.entity_id
_entity_poly.type
_entity_poly.pdbx_seq_one_letter_code
_entity_poly.pdbx_strand_id
1 'polypeptide(L)'
;ARPKDESRCKSLVYLTLQKLPQNHVQGLQTLTLFYTHDGRRGLGGNGGIVLRCLNISDAELTGVLVHEMGHIVDEQFLQGSNNRALTNFFDFGRPILADDPSYMFYNISWENNTEKRLNTVAADFVSGYAASDPFEDFAESYAYYILHGEEFRTLTASNSSLKRKYEVLKSYVFQGAEFGNFMPSERSLNKVTREYDVTVMPYELRAFLES
;
A
#
# COMPACT_ATOMS: atom_id res chain seq x y z
N ALA A 1 21.76 22.15 -5.29
CA ALA A 1 20.64 21.36 -4.74
C ALA A 1 20.91 19.85 -4.79
N ARG A 2 21.20 19.27 -5.98
CA ARG A 2 21.26 17.80 -6.21
C ARG A 2 21.98 16.89 -5.17
N PRO A 3 23.20 17.14 -4.69
CA PRO A 3 23.91 16.14 -3.87
C PRO A 3 23.29 15.86 -2.50
N LYS A 4 22.67 16.88 -1.87
CA LYS A 4 22.06 16.73 -0.54
C LYS A 4 20.72 15.99 -0.61
N ASP A 5 19.90 16.35 -1.59
CA ASP A 5 18.61 15.68 -1.82
C ASP A 5 18.81 14.21 -2.19
N GLU A 6 19.85 13.93 -2.99
CA GLU A 6 20.21 12.56 -3.36
C GLU A 6 20.60 11.70 -2.15
N SER A 7 21.51 12.20 -1.30
CA SER A 7 21.90 11.48 -0.09
C SER A 7 20.73 11.28 0.87
N ARG A 8 19.86 12.29 1.03
CA ARG A 8 18.66 12.22 1.87
C ARG A 8 17.73 11.11 1.40
N CYS A 9 17.31 11.15 0.14
CA CYS A 9 16.34 10.18 -0.39
C CYS A 9 16.90 8.77 -0.44
N LYS A 10 18.18 8.59 -0.81
CA LYS A 10 18.82 7.25 -0.78
C LYS A 10 18.83 6.67 0.64
N SER A 11 19.20 7.49 1.63
CA SER A 11 19.18 7.05 3.02
C SER A 11 17.77 6.69 3.48
N LEU A 12 16.78 7.52 3.13
CA LEU A 12 15.41 7.28 3.55
C LEU A 12 14.84 6.01 2.92
N VAL A 13 14.99 5.84 1.59
CA VAL A 13 14.60 4.62 0.88
C VAL A 13 15.22 3.38 1.53
N TYR A 14 16.52 3.42 1.80
CA TYR A 14 17.21 2.31 2.44
C TYR A 14 16.60 1.98 3.80
N LEU A 15 16.42 2.97 4.66
CA LEU A 15 15.85 2.79 6.00
C LEU A 15 14.41 2.28 5.93
N THR A 16 13.58 2.80 5.02
CA THR A 16 12.21 2.34 4.82
C THR A 16 12.17 0.88 4.38
N LEU A 17 12.98 0.48 3.40
CA LEU A 17 13.03 -0.92 2.94
C LEU A 17 13.48 -1.87 4.04
N GLN A 18 14.36 -1.45 4.95
CA GLN A 18 14.76 -2.25 6.11
C GLN A 18 13.62 -2.52 7.11
N LYS A 19 12.54 -1.72 7.07
CA LYS A 19 11.35 -1.91 7.93
C LYS A 19 10.29 -2.82 7.32
N LEU A 20 10.42 -3.16 6.04
CA LEU A 20 9.50 -4.06 5.37
C LEU A 20 9.95 -5.51 5.52
N PRO A 21 9.01 -6.48 5.52
CA PRO A 21 9.37 -7.90 5.51
C PRO A 21 10.33 -8.23 4.37
N GLN A 22 11.39 -8.98 4.67
CA GLN A 22 12.46 -9.24 3.70
C GLN A 22 11.94 -9.92 2.42
N ASN A 23 10.98 -10.83 2.55
CA ASN A 23 10.31 -11.49 1.42
C ASN A 23 9.53 -10.52 0.52
N HIS A 24 9.03 -9.41 1.06
CA HIS A 24 8.36 -8.37 0.25
C HIS A 24 9.39 -7.58 -0.56
N VAL A 25 10.50 -7.20 0.08
CA VAL A 25 11.58 -6.43 -0.56
C VAL A 25 12.28 -7.23 -1.65
N GLN A 26 12.34 -8.56 -1.57
CA GLN A 26 12.95 -9.41 -2.59
C GLN A 26 12.28 -9.31 -3.97
N GLY A 27 11.00 -8.93 -4.03
CA GLY A 27 10.29 -8.69 -5.29
C GLY A 27 10.74 -7.42 -6.01
N LEU A 28 11.38 -6.48 -5.29
CA LEU A 28 11.89 -5.24 -5.85
C LEU A 28 13.26 -5.47 -6.52
N GLN A 29 13.27 -5.40 -7.84
CA GLN A 29 14.46 -5.60 -8.67
C GLN A 29 15.17 -4.27 -9.00
N THR A 30 14.40 -3.21 -9.24
CA THR A 30 14.95 -1.90 -9.62
C THR A 30 14.27 -0.77 -8.87
N LEU A 31 15.06 0.18 -8.38
CA LEU A 31 14.56 1.41 -7.78
C LEU A 31 15.28 2.60 -8.38
N THR A 32 14.52 3.52 -8.98
CA THR A 32 15.03 4.72 -9.63
C THR A 32 14.56 5.96 -8.88
N LEU A 33 15.52 6.77 -8.42
CA LEU A 33 15.24 8.11 -7.90
C LEU A 33 15.39 9.12 -9.02
N PHE A 34 14.36 9.95 -9.22
CA PHE A 34 14.43 11.05 -10.15
C PHE A 34 14.19 12.40 -9.47
N TYR A 35 14.74 13.44 -10.09
CA TYR A 35 14.86 14.78 -9.52
C TYR A 35 14.27 15.81 -10.49
N THR A 36 13.02 15.61 -10.89
CA THR A 36 12.24 16.56 -11.71
C THR A 36 11.09 17.13 -10.90
N HIS A 37 10.63 18.32 -11.28
CA HIS A 37 9.47 18.96 -10.65
C HIS A 37 8.13 18.46 -11.21
N ASP A 38 8.15 17.94 -12.43
CA ASP A 38 6.98 17.38 -13.12
C ASP A 38 6.95 15.85 -13.01
N GLY A 39 5.75 15.27 -13.05
CA GLY A 39 5.51 13.83 -13.04
C GLY A 39 4.79 13.32 -11.79
N ARG A 40 4.60 11.99 -11.73
CA ARG A 40 4.01 11.30 -10.57
C ARG A 40 4.97 11.33 -9.38
N ARG A 41 4.47 11.10 -8.16
CA ARG A 41 5.33 10.97 -6.96
C ARG A 41 6.03 9.62 -6.91
N GLY A 42 5.30 8.58 -7.28
CA GLY A 42 5.78 7.22 -7.41
C GLY A 42 5.14 6.54 -8.63
N LEU A 43 5.76 5.44 -9.03
CA LEU A 43 5.21 4.44 -9.93
C LEU A 43 5.89 3.10 -9.63
N GLY A 44 5.12 2.15 -9.14
CA GLY A 44 5.51 0.78 -8.85
C GLY A 44 4.85 -0.21 -9.81
N GLY A 45 5.55 -1.31 -10.08
CA GLY A 45 5.04 -2.42 -10.87
C GLY A 45 6.15 -3.14 -11.65
N ASN A 46 5.88 -4.38 -12.05
CA ASN A 46 6.77 -5.28 -12.76
C ASN A 46 8.19 -5.38 -12.15
N GLY A 47 8.26 -5.42 -10.81
CA GLY A 47 9.52 -5.49 -10.06
C GLY A 47 10.32 -4.18 -9.98
N GLY A 48 9.76 -3.06 -10.47
CA GLY A 48 10.43 -1.76 -10.49
C GLY A 48 9.65 -0.69 -9.71
N ILE A 49 10.39 0.24 -9.11
CA ILE A 49 9.83 1.46 -8.50
C ILE A 49 10.57 2.67 -9.03
N VAL A 50 9.82 3.70 -9.40
CA VAL A 50 10.33 5.03 -9.75
C VAL A 50 9.78 6.04 -8.74
N LEU A 51 10.67 6.77 -8.04
CA LEU A 51 10.29 7.71 -6.98
C LEU A 51 10.86 9.11 -7.20
N ARG A 52 10.00 10.11 -7.02
CA ARG A 52 10.39 11.52 -7.06
C ARG A 52 11.00 11.93 -5.74
N CYS A 53 12.20 12.50 -5.77
CA CYS A 53 12.90 12.97 -4.58
C CYS A 53 12.75 14.49 -4.32
N LEU A 54 12.26 15.26 -5.30
CA LEU A 54 12.07 16.71 -5.15
C LEU A 54 10.68 17.06 -4.64
N ASN A 55 10.61 18.15 -3.85
CA ASN A 55 9.38 18.75 -3.31
C ASN A 55 8.46 17.74 -2.61
N ILE A 56 9.06 16.84 -1.84
CA ILE A 56 8.37 15.81 -1.07
C ILE A 56 8.98 15.76 0.34
N SER A 57 8.10 15.70 1.34
CA SER A 57 8.52 15.52 2.73
C SER A 57 9.09 14.11 2.94
N ASP A 58 9.86 13.90 4.00
CA ASP A 58 10.39 12.55 4.29
C ASP A 58 9.27 11.56 4.62
N ALA A 59 8.24 12.02 5.34
CA ALA A 59 7.08 11.18 5.68
C ALA A 59 6.30 10.80 4.42
N GLU A 60 6.07 11.75 3.51
CA GLU A 60 5.38 11.45 2.25
C GLU A 60 6.24 10.56 1.34
N LEU A 61 7.55 10.79 1.21
CA LEU A 61 8.43 9.93 0.41
C LEU A 61 8.43 8.49 0.92
N THR A 62 8.46 8.31 2.24
CA THR A 62 8.33 7.01 2.89
C THR A 62 6.95 6.41 2.62
N GLY A 63 5.88 7.20 2.76
CA GLY A 63 4.50 6.77 2.49
C GLY A 63 4.32 6.27 1.05
N VAL A 64 4.79 7.05 0.07
CA VAL A 64 4.77 6.69 -1.35
C VAL A 64 5.59 5.42 -1.58
N LEU A 65 6.80 5.30 -1.05
CA LEU A 65 7.59 4.06 -1.22
C LEU A 65 6.87 2.83 -0.64
N VAL A 66 6.24 2.94 0.53
CA VAL A 66 5.49 1.84 1.13
C VAL A 66 4.27 1.48 0.27
N HIS A 67 3.56 2.47 -0.27
CA HIS A 67 2.48 2.27 -1.24
C HIS A 67 2.98 1.54 -2.49
N GLU A 68 4.07 2.00 -3.11
CA GLU A 68 4.61 1.37 -4.33
C GLU A 68 5.12 -0.06 -4.06
N MET A 69 5.63 -0.33 -2.85
CA MET A 69 5.94 -1.69 -2.40
C MET A 69 4.69 -2.56 -2.27
N GLY A 70 3.52 -1.97 -2.02
CA GLY A 70 2.24 -2.66 -2.11
C GLY A 70 2.03 -3.27 -3.50
N HIS A 71 2.24 -2.52 -4.58
CA HIS A 71 2.18 -3.06 -5.94
C HIS A 71 3.22 -4.16 -6.19
N ILE A 72 4.46 -3.98 -5.70
CA ILE A 72 5.49 -5.02 -5.83
C ILE A 72 5.08 -6.33 -5.13
N VAL A 73 4.51 -6.22 -3.93
CA VAL A 73 4.03 -7.39 -3.17
C VAL A 73 2.87 -8.05 -3.89
N ASP A 74 1.92 -7.24 -4.36
CA ASP A 74 0.74 -7.70 -5.09
C ASP A 74 1.12 -8.53 -6.32
N GLU A 75 2.08 -8.04 -7.12
CA GLU A 75 2.46 -8.71 -8.37
C GLU A 75 3.51 -9.82 -8.22
N GLN A 76 4.49 -9.64 -7.34
CA GLN A 76 5.71 -10.47 -7.31
C GLN A 76 5.73 -11.48 -6.16
N PHE A 77 5.01 -11.19 -5.07
CA PHE A 77 4.99 -12.05 -3.89
C PHE A 77 3.71 -12.89 -3.83
N LEU A 78 2.56 -12.28 -4.11
CA LEU A 78 1.27 -12.96 -4.14
C LEU A 78 1.07 -13.49 -5.56
N GLN A 79 1.34 -14.79 -5.76
CA GLN A 79 1.14 -15.44 -7.05
C GLN A 79 0.41 -16.76 -6.84
N GLY A 80 -0.72 -16.90 -7.53
CA GLY A 80 -1.44 -18.18 -7.61
C GLY A 80 -0.63 -19.29 -8.30
N SER A 81 -1.08 -20.54 -8.16
CA SER A 81 -0.46 -21.68 -8.81
C SER A 81 -1.07 -21.93 -10.21
N ASN A 82 -0.25 -22.30 -11.20
CA ASN A 82 -0.60 -22.41 -12.64
C ASN A 82 -1.77 -23.36 -13.01
N ASN A 83 -2.50 -23.95 -12.07
CA ASN A 83 -3.51 -24.99 -12.28
C ASN A 83 -4.95 -24.58 -11.89
N ARG A 84 -5.27 -23.28 -11.85
CA ARG A 84 -6.59 -22.80 -11.40
C ARG A 84 -7.29 -21.88 -12.40
N ALA A 85 -8.59 -21.70 -12.16
CA ALA A 85 -9.48 -20.89 -12.97
C ALA A 85 -9.03 -19.42 -12.99
N LEU A 86 -9.20 -18.78 -14.14
CA LEU A 86 -8.99 -17.35 -14.29
C LEU A 86 -10.10 -16.58 -13.56
N THR A 87 -9.74 -15.44 -12.98
CA THR A 87 -10.71 -14.50 -12.42
C THR A 87 -11.06 -13.42 -13.45
N ASN A 88 -11.91 -12.46 -13.06
CA ASN A 88 -12.21 -11.28 -13.87
C ASN A 88 -11.21 -10.14 -13.67
N PHE A 89 -10.10 -10.38 -12.96
CA PHE A 89 -9.07 -9.39 -12.68
C PHE A 89 -7.85 -9.60 -13.57
N PHE A 90 -7.29 -8.49 -14.08
CA PHE A 90 -6.14 -8.50 -14.99
C PHE A 90 -5.18 -7.38 -14.63
N ASP A 91 -3.97 -7.70 -14.18
CA ASP A 91 -2.96 -6.68 -13.94
C ASP A 91 -1.97 -6.60 -15.12
N PHE A 92 -1.86 -5.42 -15.73
CA PHE A 92 -1.13 -5.19 -16.99
C PHE A 92 -1.41 -6.25 -18.08
N GLY A 93 -2.67 -6.73 -18.16
CA GLY A 93 -3.10 -7.76 -19.11
C GLY A 93 -2.78 -9.20 -18.71
N ARG A 94 -2.18 -9.43 -17.54
CA ARG A 94 -1.97 -10.76 -16.95
C ARG A 94 -3.16 -11.12 -16.06
N PRO A 95 -3.80 -12.28 -16.26
CA PRO A 95 -4.93 -12.65 -15.44
C PRO A 95 -4.49 -12.98 -14.01
N ILE A 96 -5.26 -12.51 -13.03
CA ILE A 96 -5.12 -12.93 -11.63
C ILE A 96 -5.83 -14.28 -11.47
N LEU A 97 -5.16 -15.23 -10.84
CA LEU A 97 -5.67 -16.59 -10.65
C LEU A 97 -6.55 -16.67 -9.39
N ALA A 98 -7.50 -17.61 -9.37
CA ALA A 98 -8.46 -17.72 -8.27
C ALA A 98 -7.84 -18.15 -6.92
N ASP A 99 -6.64 -18.74 -6.93
CA ASP A 99 -5.86 -19.08 -5.75
C ASP A 99 -4.77 -18.06 -5.42
N ASP A 100 -4.71 -16.95 -6.17
CA ASP A 100 -3.87 -15.82 -5.84
C ASP A 100 -4.39 -15.14 -4.56
N PRO A 101 -3.56 -14.92 -3.53
CA PRO A 101 -4.00 -14.26 -2.32
C PRO A 101 -4.58 -12.86 -2.54
N SER A 102 -4.13 -12.15 -3.58
CA SER A 102 -4.64 -10.83 -3.94
C SER A 102 -6.10 -10.89 -4.38
N TYR A 103 -6.52 -11.98 -5.04
CA TYR A 103 -7.92 -12.17 -5.39
C TYR A 103 -8.83 -12.20 -4.15
N MET A 104 -8.39 -12.80 -3.04
CA MET A 104 -9.16 -12.78 -1.79
C MET A 104 -9.39 -11.36 -1.28
N PHE A 105 -8.44 -10.46 -1.52
CA PHE A 105 -8.54 -9.05 -1.17
C PHE A 105 -9.49 -8.31 -2.13
N TYR A 106 -9.23 -8.36 -3.44
CA TYR A 106 -10.01 -7.63 -4.43
C TYR A 106 -11.49 -8.00 -4.36
N ASN A 107 -11.77 -9.30 -4.22
CA ASN A 107 -13.12 -9.85 -4.23
C ASN A 107 -13.99 -9.39 -3.04
N ILE A 108 -13.44 -8.65 -2.09
CA ILE A 108 -14.21 -8.04 -1.00
C ILE A 108 -15.06 -6.86 -1.52
N SER A 109 -14.48 -6.02 -2.38
CA SER A 109 -15.07 -4.75 -2.81
C SER A 109 -15.24 -4.62 -4.33
N TRP A 110 -14.62 -5.51 -5.11
CA TRP A 110 -14.57 -5.43 -6.57
C TRP A 110 -15.13 -6.69 -7.24
N GLU A 111 -15.74 -6.53 -8.40
CA GLU A 111 -16.16 -7.61 -9.31
C GLU A 111 -15.12 -7.85 -10.42
N ASN A 112 -14.41 -6.79 -10.82
CA ASN A 112 -13.33 -6.78 -11.81
C ASN A 112 -12.47 -5.51 -11.62
N ASN A 113 -11.54 -5.24 -12.54
CA ASN A 113 -10.62 -4.10 -12.48
C ASN A 113 -11.27 -2.71 -12.31
N THR A 114 -12.54 -2.55 -12.66
CA THR A 114 -13.18 -1.22 -12.71
C THR A 114 -14.51 -1.16 -11.97
N GLU A 115 -15.17 -2.30 -11.78
CA GLU A 115 -16.51 -2.36 -11.20
C GLU A 115 -16.45 -2.82 -9.74
N LYS A 116 -17.05 -2.01 -8.87
CA LYS A 116 -17.24 -2.35 -7.46
C LYS A 116 -18.42 -3.29 -7.30
N ARG A 117 -18.40 -4.12 -6.25
CA ARG A 117 -19.55 -4.94 -5.86
C ARG A 117 -20.74 -4.07 -5.46
N LEU A 118 -21.95 -4.63 -5.61
CA LEU A 118 -23.17 -3.96 -5.17
C LEU A 118 -23.10 -3.62 -3.67
N ASN A 119 -23.54 -2.41 -3.31
CA ASN A 119 -23.52 -1.85 -1.95
C ASN A 119 -22.14 -1.53 -1.36
N THR A 120 -21.05 -1.66 -2.12
CA THR A 120 -19.76 -1.11 -1.70
C THR A 120 -19.84 0.41 -1.61
N VAL A 121 -19.46 0.98 -0.46
CA VAL A 121 -19.49 2.42 -0.19
C VAL A 121 -18.08 2.98 0.04
N ALA A 122 -17.91 4.30 -0.07
CA ALA A 122 -16.61 4.95 0.14
C ALA A 122 -15.95 4.61 1.49
N ALA A 123 -16.75 4.39 2.54
CA ALA A 123 -16.26 4.04 3.87
C ALA A 123 -15.66 2.63 3.98
N ASP A 124 -15.83 1.77 2.96
CA ASP A 124 -15.26 0.42 2.85
C ASP A 124 -13.81 0.41 2.33
N PHE A 125 -13.28 1.59 2.03
CA PHE A 125 -11.91 1.82 1.60
C PHE A 125 -11.13 2.60 2.67
N VAL A 126 -9.82 2.41 2.73
CA VAL A 126 -8.95 3.12 3.68
C VAL A 126 -8.74 4.59 3.29
N SER A 127 -8.85 4.89 2.00
CA SER A 127 -8.71 6.22 1.42
C SER A 127 -9.63 6.41 0.22
N GLY A 128 -9.72 7.65 -0.28
CA GLY A 128 -10.41 7.94 -1.54
C GLY A 128 -9.71 7.35 -2.77
N TYR A 129 -8.39 7.28 -2.76
CA TYR A 129 -7.57 6.74 -3.84
C TYR A 129 -7.66 5.20 -3.89
N ALA A 130 -7.77 4.55 -2.74
CA ALA A 130 -8.08 3.12 -2.64
C ALA A 130 -9.41 2.73 -3.32
N ALA A 131 -10.33 3.70 -3.49
CA ALA A 131 -11.60 3.46 -4.17
C ALA A 131 -11.50 3.63 -5.70
N SER A 132 -10.32 3.85 -6.27
CA SER A 132 -10.15 4.06 -7.72
C SER A 132 -10.23 2.75 -8.51
N ASP A 133 -9.46 1.75 -8.11
CA ASP A 133 -9.41 0.40 -8.70
C ASP A 133 -8.89 -0.63 -7.65
N PRO A 134 -8.97 -1.95 -7.89
CA PRO A 134 -8.59 -2.97 -6.90
C PRO A 134 -7.09 -3.01 -6.59
N PHE A 135 -6.22 -2.59 -7.52
CA PHE A 135 -4.77 -2.60 -7.34
C PHE A 135 -4.34 -1.45 -6.43
N GLU A 136 -4.94 -0.27 -6.64
CA GLU A 136 -4.79 0.89 -5.76
C GLU A 136 -5.43 0.64 -4.39
N ASP A 137 -6.56 -0.07 -4.31
CA ASP A 137 -7.15 -0.51 -3.04
C ASP A 137 -6.17 -1.36 -2.22
N PHE A 138 -5.48 -2.29 -2.88
CA PHE A 138 -4.46 -3.12 -2.25
C PHE A 138 -3.24 -2.30 -1.82
N ALA A 139 -2.66 -1.49 -2.70
CA ALA A 139 -1.47 -0.70 -2.40
C ALA A 139 -1.69 0.33 -1.28
N GLU A 140 -2.81 1.06 -1.33
CA GLU A 140 -3.20 1.98 -0.26
C GLU A 140 -3.46 1.24 1.05
N SER A 141 -4.13 0.08 1.01
CA SER A 141 -4.41 -0.71 2.22
C SER A 141 -3.14 -1.36 2.81
N TYR A 142 -2.18 -1.74 1.97
CA TYR A 142 -0.87 -2.22 2.38
C TYR A 142 -0.10 -1.12 3.12
N ALA A 143 -0.05 0.10 2.55
CA ALA A 143 0.56 1.25 3.21
C ALA A 143 -0.16 1.63 4.50
N TYR A 144 -1.49 1.62 4.51
CA TYR A 144 -2.30 1.90 5.69
C TYR A 144 -2.09 0.86 6.79
N TYR A 145 -1.91 -0.42 6.44
CA TYR A 145 -1.62 -1.48 7.40
C TYR A 145 -0.30 -1.25 8.15
N ILE A 146 0.74 -0.84 7.43
CA ILE A 146 2.08 -0.61 7.99
C ILE A 146 2.12 0.71 8.77
N LEU A 147 1.70 1.81 8.16
CA LEU A 147 1.90 3.16 8.70
C LEU A 147 0.78 3.60 9.65
N HIS A 148 -0.42 3.04 9.48
CA HIS A 148 -1.64 3.43 10.20
C HIS A 148 -2.36 2.21 10.82
N GLY A 149 -1.62 1.15 11.18
CA GLY A 149 -2.21 -0.13 11.61
C GLY A 149 -3.16 -0.02 12.83
N GLU A 150 -2.92 0.92 13.75
CA GLU A 150 -3.84 1.19 14.87
C GLU A 150 -5.17 1.81 14.42
N GLU A 151 -5.10 2.78 13.52
CA GLU A 151 -6.29 3.37 12.90
C GLU A 151 -7.05 2.31 12.11
N PHE A 152 -6.34 1.43 11.36
CA PHE A 152 -6.97 0.37 10.58
C PHE A 152 -7.75 -0.57 11.49
N ARG A 153 -7.12 -1.10 12.55
CA ARG A 153 -7.79 -1.94 13.56
C ARG A 153 -9.03 -1.25 14.13
N THR A 154 -8.95 0.04 14.43
CA THR A 154 -10.10 0.81 14.94
C THR A 154 -11.27 0.85 13.95
N LEU A 155 -10.99 1.00 12.65
CA LEU A 155 -12.01 1.01 11.61
C LEU A 155 -12.67 -0.36 11.42
N THR A 156 -11.94 -1.46 11.64
CA THR A 156 -12.49 -2.83 11.52
C THR A 156 -13.63 -3.13 12.49
N ALA A 157 -13.70 -2.43 13.62
CA ALA A 157 -14.71 -2.66 14.64
C ALA A 157 -16.14 -2.31 14.16
N SER A 158 -16.24 -1.38 13.22
CA SER A 158 -17.52 -0.88 12.69
C SER A 158 -17.71 -1.10 11.19
N ASN A 159 -16.71 -1.65 10.47
CA ASN A 159 -16.79 -1.89 9.03
C ASN A 159 -16.31 -3.30 8.70
N SER A 160 -17.23 -4.15 8.23
CA SER A 160 -16.97 -5.56 7.91
C SER A 160 -16.09 -5.75 6.68
N SER A 161 -16.18 -4.86 5.69
CA SER A 161 -15.34 -4.87 4.49
C SER A 161 -13.88 -4.58 4.85
N LEU A 162 -13.64 -3.50 5.62
CA LEU A 162 -12.31 -3.16 6.13
C LEU A 162 -11.78 -4.24 7.08
N LYS A 163 -12.63 -4.84 7.92
CA LYS A 163 -12.23 -5.99 8.74
C LYS A 163 -11.72 -7.14 7.88
N ARG A 164 -12.44 -7.53 6.82
CA ARG A 164 -12.01 -8.61 5.93
C ARG A 164 -10.69 -8.26 5.22
N LYS A 165 -10.54 -7.03 4.73
CA LYS A 165 -9.29 -6.54 4.09
C LYS A 165 -8.11 -6.62 5.06
N TYR A 166 -8.31 -6.14 6.29
CA TYR A 166 -7.32 -6.20 7.35
C TYR A 166 -6.90 -7.65 7.67
N GLU A 167 -7.85 -8.58 7.77
CA GLU A 167 -7.55 -9.99 8.04
C GLU A 167 -6.79 -10.66 6.89
N VAL A 168 -7.11 -10.31 5.63
CA VAL A 168 -6.37 -10.81 4.46
C VAL A 168 -4.91 -10.35 4.52
N LEU A 169 -4.69 -9.04 4.74
CA LEU A 169 -3.34 -8.48 4.89
C LEU A 169 -2.61 -9.15 6.05
N LYS A 170 -3.23 -9.22 7.23
CA LYS A 170 -2.63 -9.84 8.41
C LYS A 170 -2.23 -11.29 8.16
N SER A 171 -3.14 -12.12 7.66
CA SER A 171 -2.94 -13.56 7.62
C SER A 171 -2.11 -14.04 6.43
N TYR A 172 -2.31 -13.45 5.25
CA TYR A 172 -1.73 -13.96 4.01
C TYR A 172 -0.57 -13.11 3.49
N VAL A 173 -0.56 -11.81 3.80
CA VAL A 173 0.50 -10.90 3.35
C VAL A 173 1.59 -10.79 4.42
N PHE A 174 1.21 -10.44 5.64
CA PHE A 174 2.14 -10.18 6.74
C PHE A 174 2.35 -11.35 7.71
N GLN A 175 1.75 -12.52 7.44
CA GLN A 175 1.94 -13.76 8.23
C GLN A 175 1.73 -13.58 9.74
N GLY A 176 0.76 -12.76 10.12
CA GLY A 176 0.38 -12.42 11.48
C GLY A 176 1.13 -11.24 12.09
N ALA A 177 2.16 -10.70 11.42
CA ALA A 177 2.86 -9.50 11.88
C ALA A 177 1.94 -8.28 11.85
N GLU A 178 1.94 -7.50 12.94
CA GLU A 178 1.13 -6.30 13.08
C GLU A 178 2.01 -5.05 13.22
N PHE A 179 1.53 -3.94 12.66
CA PHE A 179 2.17 -2.64 12.76
C PHE A 179 1.25 -1.64 13.49
N GLY A 180 1.81 -0.55 14.00
CA GLY A 180 1.06 0.49 14.71
C GLY A 180 1.93 1.31 15.67
N ASN A 181 1.28 2.15 16.48
CA ASN A 181 1.91 3.10 17.41
C ASN A 181 2.70 4.23 16.74
N PHE A 182 2.37 4.54 15.48
CA PHE A 182 2.94 5.66 14.75
C PHE A 182 1.92 6.81 14.62
N MET A 183 0.78 6.73 15.28
CA MET A 183 -0.22 7.81 15.23
C MET A 183 0.28 9.01 16.04
N PRO A 184 0.25 10.24 15.49
CA PRO A 184 0.59 11.44 16.27
C PRO A 184 -0.41 11.61 17.42
N SER A 185 0.07 12.06 18.57
CA SER A 185 -0.73 12.18 19.80
C SER A 185 -1.94 13.12 19.67
N GLU A 186 -1.88 14.09 18.75
CA GLU A 186 -2.95 15.07 18.51
C GLU A 186 -3.96 14.62 17.45
N ARG A 187 -3.70 13.51 16.75
CA ARG A 187 -4.56 13.04 15.66
C ARG A 187 -5.82 12.41 16.23
N SER A 188 -6.98 12.78 15.68
CA SER A 188 -8.24 12.07 15.93
C SER A 188 -8.72 11.37 14.66
N LEU A 189 -9.13 10.11 14.79
CA LEU A 189 -9.60 9.32 13.66
C LEU A 189 -11.00 9.76 13.25
N ASN A 190 -11.15 10.27 12.03
CA ASN A 190 -12.46 10.49 11.44
C ASN A 190 -13.02 9.15 10.91
N LYS A 191 -14.06 8.65 11.58
CA LYS A 191 -14.70 7.38 11.19
C LYS A 191 -15.68 7.52 10.02
N VAL A 192 -16.11 8.75 9.68
CA VAL A 192 -17.15 9.04 8.69
C VAL A 192 -16.56 9.31 7.31
N THR A 193 -15.51 10.14 7.23
CA THR A 193 -14.83 10.47 5.97
C THR A 193 -13.39 9.96 6.00
N ARG A 194 -12.88 9.55 4.84
CA ARG A 194 -11.48 9.14 4.68
C ARG A 194 -10.70 10.25 3.99
N GLU A 195 -9.42 10.36 4.35
CA GLU A 195 -8.47 11.14 3.56
C GLU A 195 -8.40 10.57 2.14
N TYR A 196 -8.09 11.41 1.17
CA TYR A 196 -8.04 10.95 -0.21
C TYR A 196 -6.88 9.99 -0.45
N ASP A 197 -5.73 10.21 0.19
CA ASP A 197 -4.48 9.54 -0.13
C ASP A 197 -3.72 9.21 1.18
N VAL A 198 -3.38 7.93 1.38
CA VAL A 198 -2.71 7.50 2.61
C VAL A 198 -1.26 7.98 2.71
N THR A 199 -0.62 8.30 1.58
CA THR A 199 0.80 8.67 1.54
C THR A 199 1.07 10.05 2.15
N VAL A 200 0.05 10.89 2.24
CA VAL A 200 0.11 12.23 2.85
C VAL A 200 -0.49 12.27 4.26
N MET A 201 -1.01 11.15 4.74
CA MET A 201 -1.56 11.07 6.09
C MET A 201 -0.45 11.23 7.14
N PRO A 202 -0.70 11.96 8.24
CA PRO A 202 0.33 12.16 9.26
C PRO A 202 0.59 10.91 10.10
N TYR A 203 1.86 10.55 10.25
CA TYR A 203 2.37 9.53 11.17
C TYR A 203 3.76 9.93 11.69
N GLU A 204 4.16 9.35 12.82
CA GLU A 204 5.44 9.55 13.47
C GLU A 204 6.54 8.80 12.71
N LEU A 205 7.07 9.42 11.64
CA LEU A 205 8.11 8.84 10.79
C LEU A 205 9.30 8.30 11.60
N ARG A 206 9.73 9.03 12.62
CA ARG A 206 10.84 8.62 13.47
C ARG A 206 10.52 7.32 14.21
N ALA A 207 9.32 7.20 14.78
CA ALA A 207 8.89 5.99 15.47
C ALA A 207 8.85 4.79 14.51
N PHE A 208 8.40 5.01 13.26
CA PHE A 208 8.45 3.97 12.22
C PHE A 208 9.89 3.54 11.88
N LEU A 209 10.79 4.49 11.60
CA LEU A 209 12.18 4.20 11.23
C LEU A 209 13.03 3.65 12.40
N GLU A 210 12.61 3.82 13.64
CA GLU A 210 13.30 3.32 14.84
C GLU A 210 12.68 2.02 15.42
N SER A 211 11.54 1.56 14.90
CA SER A 211 10.81 0.35 15.38
C SER A 211 11.49 -0.99 15.14
#